data_AF-A0A6N2EFX9-F1
#
_entry.id   AF-A0A6N2EFX9-F1
#
_cell.length_a   1.000
_cell.length_b   1.000
_cell.length_c   1.000
_cell.angle_alpha   90.00
_cell.angle_beta   90.00
_cell.angle_gamma   90.00
#
_symmetry.space_group_name_H-M   'P 1'
#
loop_
_entity.id
_entity.type
_entity.pdbx_description
1 polymer ?
#
loop_
_entity_poly.entity_id
_entity_poly.type
_entity_poly.pdbx_seq_one_letter_code
_entity_poly.pdbx_strand_id
1 'polypeptide(L)'
;MPLPDAPSDRRRLRPDRRELRELAYQRAHGGALPLQAPVRRPDDRAPTGRHALEQRQRKEGRRIVDRFVNPPIERHEALAPFSRDHYNGLVHARRLIKSASGDRVLRHKALAGFLDAWEREIAPHFRDEERLLIEQMGELVPEPERRRLLEEHREIEADAARARELRREVDPAPRELREIGERLERHIRWEERSLFELIQRRASEESLKNLGRETAAIEASRPRNACRTPPQG
;
A
#
# COMPACT_ATOMS: atom_id res chain seq x y z
N MET A 1 -38.32 34.00 81.47
CA MET A 1 -38.61 34.90 80.33
C MET A 1 -38.39 34.11 79.02
N PRO A 2 -39.16 34.37 77.95
CA PRO A 2 -40.08 33.37 77.34
C PRO A 2 -39.82 33.02 75.85
N LEU A 3 -40.65 32.10 75.30
CA LEU A 3 -40.83 31.71 73.88
C LEU A 3 -41.47 32.85 73.03
N PRO A 4 -41.46 32.82 71.68
CA PRO A 4 -42.53 32.13 70.91
C PRO A 4 -42.20 31.56 69.49
N ASP A 5 -43.04 30.59 69.10
CA ASP A 5 -43.73 30.31 67.82
C ASP A 5 -43.04 30.06 66.45
N ALA A 6 -43.42 28.91 65.87
CA ALA A 6 -43.39 28.62 64.42
C ALA A 6 -44.65 29.19 63.73
N PRO A 7 -44.66 29.38 62.39
CA PRO A 7 -45.39 28.39 61.58
C PRO A 7 -44.87 28.12 60.14
N SER A 8 -45.33 26.95 59.67
CA SER A 8 -45.62 26.45 58.31
C SER A 8 -45.93 27.46 57.18
N ASP A 9 -45.49 27.18 55.94
CA ASP A 9 -46.36 26.60 54.88
C ASP A 9 -45.57 26.17 53.62
N ARG A 10 -46.04 25.09 52.99
CA ARG A 10 -45.56 24.48 51.75
C ARG A 10 -46.16 25.22 50.55
N ARG A 11 -45.34 25.42 49.50
CA ARG A 11 -45.63 25.06 48.08
C ARG A 11 -44.53 25.64 47.20
N ARG A 12 -43.55 24.81 46.81
CA ARG A 12 -42.85 25.02 45.53
C ARG A 12 -43.36 23.94 44.59
N LEU A 13 -44.09 24.37 43.56
CA LEU A 13 -44.51 23.51 42.47
C LEU A 13 -43.27 22.84 41.87
N ARG A 14 -43.37 21.54 41.56
CA ARG A 14 -42.37 20.87 40.73
C ARG A 14 -42.52 21.43 39.31
N PRO A 15 -41.43 21.84 38.65
CA PRO A 15 -41.50 22.37 37.29
C PRO A 15 -41.98 21.28 36.33
N ASP A 16 -42.83 21.67 35.38
CA ASP A 16 -43.35 20.77 34.34
C ASP A 16 -42.20 20.32 33.41
N ARG A 17 -42.34 19.16 32.79
CA ARG A 17 -41.37 18.55 31.86
C ARG A 17 -40.97 19.50 30.71
N ARG A 18 -41.82 20.45 30.35
CA ARG A 18 -41.49 21.50 29.36
C ARG A 18 -40.46 22.49 29.88
N GLU A 19 -40.59 22.96 31.11
CA GLU A 19 -39.65 23.92 31.72
C GLU A 19 -38.26 23.31 31.92
N LEU A 20 -38.20 22.03 32.30
CA LEU A 20 -36.93 21.30 32.42
C LEU A 20 -36.20 21.16 31.07
N ARG A 21 -36.95 21.02 29.97
CA ARG A 21 -36.39 20.90 28.62
C ARG A 21 -35.89 22.24 28.08
N GLU A 22 -36.56 23.34 28.44
CA GLU A 22 -36.19 24.69 28.05
C GLU A 22 -34.94 25.19 28.80
N LEU A 23 -34.84 24.90 30.10
CA LEU A 23 -33.63 25.16 30.91
C LEU A 23 -32.40 24.38 30.42
N ALA A 24 -32.59 23.14 29.97
CA ALA A 24 -31.52 22.33 29.40
C ALA A 24 -31.03 22.89 28.05
N TYR A 25 -31.93 23.42 27.22
CA TYR A 25 -31.59 24.02 25.92
C TYR A 25 -30.85 25.36 26.06
N GLN A 26 -31.29 26.22 26.98
CA GLN A 26 -30.65 27.52 27.24
C GLN A 26 -29.22 27.37 27.78
N ARG A 27 -28.96 26.36 28.64
CA ARG A 27 -27.61 26.04 29.13
C ARG A 27 -26.66 25.52 28.06
N ALA A 28 -27.18 24.82 27.06
CA ALA A 28 -26.36 24.20 26.01
C ALA A 28 -26.08 25.14 24.82
N HIS A 29 -26.99 26.08 24.52
CA HIS A 29 -26.97 26.79 23.24
C HIS A 29 -27.22 28.31 23.31
N GLY A 30 -27.39 28.89 24.50
CA GLY A 30 -27.39 30.35 24.69
C GLY A 30 -28.50 31.14 23.98
N GLY A 31 -29.64 30.51 23.67
CA GLY A 31 -30.77 31.15 22.98
C GLY A 31 -32.09 30.39 23.10
N ALA A 32 -33.21 31.03 22.76
CA ALA A 32 -34.55 30.47 22.85
C ALA A 32 -34.84 29.39 21.77
N LEU A 33 -35.73 28.45 22.09
CA LEU A 33 -36.15 27.36 21.20
C LEU A 33 -36.89 27.91 19.96
N PRO A 34 -36.59 27.44 18.73
CA PRO A 34 -37.28 27.90 17.53
C PRO A 34 -38.73 27.39 17.47
N LEU A 35 -39.65 28.30 17.14
CA LEU A 35 -41.07 28.02 16.90
C LEU A 35 -41.27 27.16 15.64
N GLN A 36 -42.30 26.33 15.72
CA GLN A 36 -42.71 25.22 14.85
C GLN A 36 -42.55 25.45 13.33
N ALA A 37 -42.16 24.38 12.63
CA ALA A 37 -42.00 24.32 11.17
C ALA A 37 -43.34 24.27 10.41
N PRO A 38 -43.41 24.76 9.15
CA PRO A 38 -44.64 24.79 8.38
C PRO A 38 -45.04 23.41 7.83
N VAL A 39 -46.34 23.13 7.88
CA VAL A 39 -47.01 21.97 7.28
C VAL A 39 -46.93 22.07 5.75
N ARG A 40 -46.31 21.08 5.09
CA ARG A 40 -46.25 21.00 3.61
C ARG A 40 -47.54 20.40 3.04
N ARG A 41 -48.07 21.01 1.97
CA ARG A 41 -49.15 20.47 1.13
C ARG A 41 -48.63 19.33 0.24
N PRO A 42 -49.46 18.36 -0.16
CA PRO A 42 -49.06 17.30 -1.06
C PRO A 42 -49.41 17.69 -2.50
N ASP A 43 -48.44 18.16 -3.27
CA ASP A 43 -48.33 17.78 -4.67
C ASP A 43 -46.97 18.22 -5.22
N ASP A 44 -46.22 17.24 -5.73
CA ASP A 44 -45.28 17.34 -6.85
C ASP A 44 -44.39 16.09 -6.87
N ARG A 45 -44.76 15.19 -7.79
CA ARG A 45 -44.06 14.06 -8.39
C ARG A 45 -42.70 13.66 -7.77
N ALA A 46 -42.68 12.48 -7.15
CA ALA A 46 -41.45 11.79 -6.77
C ALA A 46 -40.57 11.51 -8.01
N PRO A 47 -39.25 11.80 -7.99
CA PRO A 47 -38.35 11.28 -8.98
C PRO A 47 -38.23 9.76 -8.75
N THR A 48 -38.60 9.00 -9.77
CA THR A 48 -38.51 7.54 -9.84
C THR A 48 -37.18 7.02 -9.29
N GLY A 49 -37.25 6.02 -8.40
CA GLY A 49 -36.17 5.48 -7.57
C GLY A 49 -34.96 4.84 -8.27
N ARG A 50 -34.70 5.13 -9.55
CA ARG A 50 -33.49 4.71 -10.27
C ARG A 50 -32.28 5.60 -9.94
N HIS A 51 -32.46 6.92 -9.91
CA HIS A 51 -31.35 7.86 -9.66
C HIS A 51 -30.77 7.77 -8.24
N ALA A 52 -31.60 7.48 -7.23
CA ALA A 52 -31.15 7.34 -5.85
C ALA A 52 -30.37 6.03 -5.62
N LEU A 53 -30.67 4.96 -6.37
CA LEU A 53 -29.95 3.70 -6.29
C LEU A 53 -28.61 3.79 -7.03
N GLU A 54 -28.56 4.43 -8.20
CA GLU A 54 -27.31 4.67 -8.94
C GLU A 54 -26.33 5.57 -8.16
N GLN A 55 -26.82 6.62 -7.50
CA GLN A 55 -25.97 7.48 -6.68
C GLN A 55 -25.44 6.76 -5.42
N ARG A 56 -26.21 5.83 -4.85
CA ARG A 56 -25.77 4.96 -3.75
C ARG A 56 -24.73 3.95 -4.23
N GLN A 57 -24.97 3.26 -5.35
CA GLN A 57 -24.02 2.32 -5.95
C GLN A 57 -22.71 3.00 -6.38
N ARG A 58 -22.75 4.23 -6.89
CA ARG A 58 -21.56 5.04 -7.18
C ARG A 58 -20.81 5.44 -5.91
N LYS A 59 -21.51 5.79 -4.82
CA LYS A 59 -20.88 6.07 -3.50
C LYS A 59 -20.29 4.81 -2.85
N GLU A 60 -20.96 3.67 -2.97
CA GLU A 60 -20.48 2.36 -2.49
C GLU A 60 -19.22 1.92 -3.27
N GLY A 61 -19.25 2.04 -4.61
CA GLY A 61 -18.09 1.77 -5.47
C GLY A 61 -16.90 2.67 -5.18
N ARG A 62 -17.14 3.97 -4.91
CA ARG A 62 -16.10 4.91 -4.48
C ARG A 62 -15.52 4.57 -3.10
N ARG A 63 -16.33 4.04 -2.18
CA ARG A 63 -15.88 3.58 -0.85
C ARG A 63 -15.09 2.27 -0.88
N ILE A 64 -15.26 1.45 -1.92
CA ILE A 64 -14.50 0.20 -2.09
C ILE A 64 -13.09 0.51 -2.61
N VAL A 65 -12.94 1.45 -3.58
CA VAL A 65 -11.62 1.86 -4.08
C VAL A 65 -10.80 2.65 -3.06
N ASP A 66 -11.45 3.36 -2.13
CA ASP A 66 -10.80 4.10 -1.04
C ASP A 66 -10.24 3.20 0.09
N ARG A 67 -10.54 1.89 0.07
CA ARG A 67 -10.16 0.97 1.17
C ARG A 67 -8.78 0.32 0.98
N PHE A 68 -8.08 0.58 -0.12
CA PHE A 68 -6.72 0.12 -0.31
C PHE A 68 -5.75 1.22 0.13
N VAL A 69 -5.10 1.00 1.28
CA VAL A 69 -4.05 1.88 1.83
C VAL A 69 -2.83 2.02 0.88
N ASN A 70 -2.79 1.23 -0.22
CA ASN A 70 -2.05 1.53 -1.43
C ASN A 70 -2.91 1.09 -2.64
N PRO A 71 -3.41 2.00 -3.49
CA PRO A 71 -4.12 1.61 -4.71
C PRO A 71 -3.20 0.73 -5.59
N PRO A 72 -3.76 -0.23 -6.36
CA PRO A 72 -2.98 -0.98 -7.34
C PRO A 72 -2.28 -0.01 -8.27
N ILE A 73 -0.95 -0.11 -8.39
CA ILE A 73 -0.23 0.78 -9.28
C ILE A 73 -0.41 0.25 -10.70
N GLU A 74 -1.01 1.06 -11.56
CA GLU A 74 -1.24 0.73 -12.95
C GLU A 74 0.07 0.93 -13.73
N ARG A 75 0.47 -0.08 -14.49
CA ARG A 75 1.71 -0.10 -15.27
C ARG A 75 1.38 -0.20 -16.74
N HIS A 76 2.06 0.61 -17.54
CA HIS A 76 2.10 0.43 -18.97
C HIS A 76 2.55 -1.01 -19.30
N GLU A 77 1.93 -1.62 -20.30
CA GLU A 77 2.18 -3.04 -20.65
C GLU A 77 3.67 -3.33 -20.90
N ALA A 78 4.39 -2.34 -21.43
CA ALA A 78 5.84 -2.42 -21.67
C ALA A 78 6.69 -2.58 -20.39
N LEU A 79 6.24 -2.02 -19.26
CA LEU A 79 6.91 -2.08 -17.95
C LEU A 79 6.39 -3.23 -17.08
N ALA A 80 5.19 -3.74 -17.36
CA ALA A 80 4.57 -4.82 -16.60
C ALA A 80 5.44 -6.09 -16.47
N PRO A 81 6.28 -6.48 -17.45
CA PRO A 81 7.24 -7.56 -17.29
C PRO A 81 8.19 -7.37 -16.10
N PHE A 82 8.76 -6.17 -15.91
CA PHE A 82 9.66 -5.89 -14.78
C PHE A 82 8.90 -5.98 -13.45
N SER A 83 7.70 -5.39 -13.39
CA SER A 83 6.83 -5.49 -12.21
C SER A 83 6.43 -6.92 -11.85
N ARG A 84 6.34 -7.83 -12.83
CA ARG A 84 6.10 -9.25 -12.58
C ARG A 84 7.31 -9.91 -11.89
N ASP A 85 8.53 -9.58 -12.31
CA ASP A 85 9.76 -10.10 -11.70
C ASP A 85 9.95 -9.58 -10.25
N HIS A 86 9.56 -8.32 -10.00
CA HIS A 86 9.54 -7.73 -8.65
C HIS A 86 8.73 -8.53 -7.63
N TYR A 87 7.67 -9.22 -8.05
CA TYR A 87 6.89 -10.06 -7.14
C TYR A 87 7.76 -11.14 -6.49
N ASN A 88 8.59 -11.81 -7.27
CA ASN A 88 9.47 -12.87 -6.76
C ASN A 88 10.54 -12.28 -5.83
N GLY A 89 11.17 -11.17 -6.23
CA GLY A 89 12.10 -10.42 -5.36
C GLY A 89 11.48 -10.08 -4.00
N LEU A 90 10.26 -9.53 -3.98
CA LEU A 90 9.54 -9.20 -2.74
C LEU A 90 9.18 -10.42 -1.88
N VAL A 91 8.86 -11.56 -2.49
CA VAL A 91 8.62 -12.81 -1.75
C VAL A 91 9.87 -13.22 -0.98
N HIS A 92 11.05 -13.17 -1.61
CA HIS A 92 12.31 -13.53 -0.99
C HIS A 92 12.78 -12.51 0.04
N ALA A 93 12.64 -11.21 -0.24
CA ALA A 93 12.87 -10.13 0.71
C ALA A 93 12.07 -10.32 2.02
N ARG A 94 10.76 -10.55 1.90
CA ARG A 94 9.88 -10.76 3.06
C ARG A 94 10.21 -12.05 3.82
N ARG A 95 10.63 -13.11 3.12
CA ARG A 95 11.08 -14.35 3.75
C ARG A 95 12.33 -14.12 4.60
N LEU A 96 13.31 -13.38 4.10
CA LEU A 96 14.51 -13.00 4.86
C LEU A 96 14.15 -12.21 6.12
N ILE A 97 13.35 -11.14 5.97
CA ILE A 97 12.91 -10.28 7.08
C ILE A 97 12.20 -11.08 8.18
N LYS A 98 11.26 -11.95 7.79
CA LYS A 98 10.50 -12.77 8.75
C LYS A 98 11.39 -13.82 9.43
N SER A 99 12.29 -14.44 8.68
CA SER A 99 13.13 -15.54 9.19
C SER A 99 14.25 -15.04 10.10
N ALA A 100 14.62 -13.75 10.02
CA ALA A 100 15.56 -13.12 10.95
C ALA A 100 15.18 -13.39 12.42
N SER A 101 13.90 -13.27 12.77
CA SER A 101 13.39 -13.54 14.12
C SER A 101 13.03 -15.01 14.38
N GLY A 102 13.26 -15.91 13.41
CA GLY A 102 13.01 -17.34 13.52
C GLY A 102 14.17 -18.11 14.15
N ASP A 103 14.10 -19.44 14.10
CA ASP A 103 15.22 -20.29 14.46
C ASP A 103 16.30 -20.31 13.35
N ARG A 104 17.42 -20.97 13.66
CA ARG A 104 18.56 -21.16 12.76
C ARG A 104 18.19 -21.88 11.46
N VAL A 105 17.25 -22.83 11.51
CA VAL A 105 16.81 -23.60 10.34
C VAL A 105 16.03 -22.71 9.38
N LEU A 106 15.15 -21.86 9.90
CA LEU A 106 14.42 -20.87 9.11
C LEU A 106 15.36 -19.86 8.45
N ARG A 107 16.38 -19.38 9.17
CA ARG A 107 17.40 -18.48 8.60
C ARG A 107 18.16 -19.11 7.44
N HIS A 108 18.64 -20.34 7.61
CA HIS A 108 19.32 -21.08 6.54
C HIS A 108 18.44 -21.32 5.33
N LYS A 109 17.17 -21.69 5.54
CA LYS A 109 16.20 -21.89 4.45
C LYS A 109 15.92 -20.58 3.69
N ALA A 110 15.81 -19.46 4.40
CA ALA A 110 15.58 -18.15 3.78
C ALA A 110 16.78 -17.70 2.94
N LEU A 111 18.00 -17.85 3.47
CA LEU A 111 19.25 -17.56 2.74
C LEU A 111 19.38 -18.42 1.49
N ALA A 112 19.16 -19.73 1.59
CA ALA A 112 19.24 -20.63 0.45
C ALA A 112 18.22 -20.27 -0.63
N GLY A 113 16.97 -19.98 -0.24
CA GLY A 113 15.95 -19.55 -1.19
C GLY A 113 16.27 -18.20 -1.83
N PHE A 114 16.78 -17.23 -1.08
CA PHE A 114 17.23 -15.95 -1.63
C PHE A 114 18.36 -16.12 -2.65
N LEU A 115 19.37 -16.94 -2.35
CA LEU A 115 20.50 -17.17 -3.26
C LEU A 115 20.08 -17.87 -4.56
N ASP A 116 19.17 -18.83 -4.50
CA ASP A 116 18.62 -19.48 -5.70
C ASP A 116 17.84 -18.47 -6.57
N ALA A 117 16.99 -17.64 -5.95
CA ALA A 117 16.29 -16.56 -6.64
C ALA A 117 17.25 -15.49 -7.18
N TRP A 118 18.33 -15.19 -6.46
CA TRP A 118 19.35 -14.24 -6.90
C TRP A 118 19.96 -14.65 -8.24
N GLU A 119 20.38 -15.92 -8.35
CA GLU A 119 21.07 -16.43 -9.54
C GLU A 119 20.12 -16.60 -10.72
N ARG A 120 18.89 -17.04 -10.47
CA ARG A 120 17.92 -17.38 -11.52
C ARG A 120 17.07 -16.22 -11.99
N GLU A 121 16.80 -15.25 -11.12
CA GLU A 121 15.73 -14.28 -11.32
C GLU A 121 16.20 -12.84 -11.07
N ILE A 122 16.69 -12.53 -9.86
CA ILE A 122 16.96 -11.14 -9.45
C ILE A 122 18.16 -10.55 -10.23
N ALA A 123 19.30 -11.24 -10.27
CA ALA A 123 20.47 -10.72 -10.99
C ALA A 123 20.25 -10.62 -12.52
N PRO A 124 19.61 -11.61 -13.18
CA PRO A 124 19.17 -11.44 -14.57
C PRO A 124 18.22 -10.27 -14.80
N HIS A 125 17.29 -10.04 -13.87
CA HIS A 125 16.35 -8.93 -13.94
C HIS A 125 17.05 -7.56 -13.85
N PHE A 126 17.98 -7.38 -12.90
CA PHE A 126 18.78 -6.15 -12.80
C PHE A 126 19.56 -5.85 -14.08
N ARG A 127 20.14 -6.87 -14.72
CA ARG A 127 20.84 -6.69 -16.01
C ARG A 127 19.89 -6.24 -17.12
N ASP A 128 18.66 -6.73 -17.12
CA ASP A 128 17.66 -6.31 -18.10
C ASP A 128 17.21 -4.86 -17.84
N GLU A 129 17.10 -4.44 -16.57
CA GLU A 129 16.78 -3.07 -16.21
C GLU A 129 17.90 -2.09 -16.57
N GLU A 130 19.15 -2.43 -16.27
CA GLU A 130 20.30 -1.61 -16.66
C GLU A 130 20.35 -1.45 -18.19
N ARG A 131 20.25 -2.55 -18.93
CA ARG A 131 20.27 -2.52 -20.40
C ARG A 131 19.10 -1.72 -20.98
N LEU A 132 17.87 -1.95 -20.51
CA LEU A 132 16.69 -1.36 -21.14
C LEU A 132 16.35 0.03 -20.60
N LEU A 133 16.40 0.23 -19.29
CA LEU A 133 15.99 1.48 -18.66
C LEU A 133 17.12 2.51 -18.66
N ILE A 134 18.38 2.09 -18.57
CA ILE A 134 19.52 3.00 -18.53
C ILE A 134 20.18 3.15 -19.90
N GLU A 135 20.53 2.06 -20.59
CA GLU A 135 21.24 2.20 -21.87
C GLU A 135 20.30 2.65 -23.01
N GLN A 136 19.11 2.07 -23.12
CA GLN A 136 18.17 2.42 -24.20
C GLN A 136 17.30 3.64 -23.86
N MET A 137 16.88 3.77 -22.59
CA MET A 137 15.97 4.84 -22.14
C MET A 137 16.66 5.91 -21.29
N GLY A 138 18.00 5.91 -21.22
CA GLY A 138 18.77 6.75 -20.31
C GLY A 138 18.50 8.25 -20.44
N GLU A 139 18.18 8.74 -21.64
CA GLU A 139 17.82 10.15 -21.87
C GLU A 139 16.49 10.54 -21.17
N LEU A 140 15.60 9.58 -20.93
CA LEU A 140 14.32 9.79 -20.26
C LEU A 140 14.48 9.78 -18.73
N VAL A 141 15.45 9.02 -18.23
CA VAL A 141 15.73 8.85 -16.79
C VAL A 141 16.77 9.89 -16.34
N PRO A 142 16.45 10.81 -15.41
CA PRO A 142 17.42 11.77 -14.88
C PRO A 142 18.66 11.07 -14.31
N GLU A 143 19.82 11.70 -14.49
CA GLU A 143 21.10 11.15 -14.02
C GLU A 143 21.09 10.72 -12.53
N PRO A 144 20.47 11.46 -11.59
CA PRO A 144 20.39 11.01 -10.19
C PRO A 144 19.65 9.68 -10.01
N GLU A 145 18.58 9.45 -10.77
CA GLU A 145 17.80 8.20 -10.67
C GLU A 145 18.54 7.03 -11.34
N ARG A 146 19.26 7.30 -12.44
CA ARG A 146 20.14 6.29 -13.06
C ARG A 146 21.26 5.87 -12.12
N ARG A 147 21.91 6.85 -11.49
CA ARG A 147 22.98 6.59 -10.53
C ARG A 147 22.45 5.78 -9.36
N ARG A 148 21.30 6.18 -8.81
CA ARG A 148 20.64 5.46 -7.71
C ARG A 148 20.34 4.01 -8.06
N LEU A 149 19.79 3.73 -9.25
CA LEU A 149 19.53 2.37 -9.71
C LEU A 149 20.80 1.52 -9.67
N LEU A 150 21.86 2.01 -10.31
CA LEU A 150 23.15 1.31 -10.41
C LEU A 150 23.84 1.14 -9.04
N GLU A 151 23.71 2.11 -8.15
CA GLU A 151 24.25 2.03 -6.79
C GLU A 151 23.49 0.99 -5.96
N GLU A 152 22.15 1.05 -5.93
CA GLU A 152 21.33 0.08 -5.20
C GLU A 152 21.51 -1.36 -5.74
N HIS A 153 21.66 -1.55 -7.06
CA HIS A 153 21.98 -2.86 -7.64
C HIS A 153 23.30 -3.42 -7.13
N ARG A 154 24.37 -2.61 -7.11
CA ARG A 154 25.69 -3.04 -6.61
C ARG A 154 25.65 -3.36 -5.12
N GLU A 155 24.91 -2.59 -4.34
CA GLU A 155 24.73 -2.88 -2.91
C GLU A 155 24.02 -4.21 -2.70
N ILE A 156 22.96 -4.50 -3.47
CA ILE A 156 22.22 -5.76 -3.37
C ILE A 156 23.05 -6.94 -3.90
N GLU A 157 23.90 -6.73 -4.90
CA GLU A 157 24.88 -7.73 -5.34
C GLU A 157 25.90 -8.05 -4.23
N ALA A 158 26.38 -7.03 -3.51
CA ALA A 158 27.23 -7.22 -2.35
C ALA A 158 26.49 -7.99 -1.23
N ASP A 159 25.21 -7.66 -1.00
CA ASP A 159 24.34 -8.39 -0.07
C ASP A 159 24.18 -9.87 -0.47
N ALA A 160 24.12 -10.18 -1.77
CA ALA A 160 24.10 -11.57 -2.25
C ALA A 160 25.42 -12.30 -1.98
N ALA A 161 26.57 -11.63 -2.13
CA ALA A 161 27.85 -12.18 -1.71
C ALA A 161 27.88 -12.44 -0.20
N ARG A 162 27.42 -11.48 0.61
CA ARG A 162 27.32 -11.62 2.06
C ARG A 162 26.37 -12.75 2.47
N ALA A 163 25.25 -12.93 1.79
CA ALA A 163 24.34 -14.05 2.02
C ALA A 163 24.99 -15.42 1.80
N ARG A 164 25.93 -15.54 0.85
CA ARG A 164 26.70 -16.78 0.65
C ARG A 164 27.61 -17.09 1.83
N GLU A 165 28.21 -16.07 2.43
CA GLU A 165 29.03 -16.22 3.64
C GLU A 165 28.18 -16.59 4.84
N LEU A 166 27.07 -15.86 5.08
CA LEU A 166 26.11 -16.14 6.15
C LEU A 166 25.61 -17.58 6.13
N ARG A 167 25.35 -18.13 4.93
CA ARG A 167 24.87 -19.52 4.78
C ARG A 167 25.89 -20.55 5.25
N ARG A 168 27.18 -20.21 5.36
CA ARG A 168 28.23 -21.09 5.88
C ARG A 168 28.36 -21.00 7.40
N GLU A 169 27.81 -19.98 8.02
CA GLU A 169 27.83 -19.81 9.47
C GLU A 169 26.96 -20.89 10.13
N VAL A 170 27.40 -21.40 11.28
CA VAL A 170 26.60 -22.36 12.06
C VAL A 170 25.25 -21.72 12.37
N ASP A 171 25.29 -20.51 12.93
CA ASP A 171 24.11 -19.70 13.24
C ASP A 171 24.16 -18.32 12.55
N PRO A 172 23.49 -18.13 11.40
CA PRO A 172 23.54 -16.89 10.65
C PRO A 172 22.98 -15.72 11.44
N ALA A 173 23.69 -14.59 11.45
CA ALA A 173 23.28 -13.41 12.22
C ALA A 173 21.89 -12.86 11.80
N PRO A 174 20.89 -12.83 12.71
CA PRO A 174 19.53 -12.33 12.43
C PRO A 174 19.48 -10.95 11.77
N ARG A 175 20.35 -10.04 12.23
CA ARG A 175 20.40 -8.65 11.76
C ARG A 175 20.70 -8.57 10.26
N GLU A 176 21.66 -9.35 9.79
CA GLU A 176 22.13 -9.30 8.40
C GLU A 176 21.04 -9.77 7.43
N LEU A 177 20.32 -10.86 7.77
CA LEU A 177 19.19 -11.32 6.95
C LEU A 177 18.12 -10.24 6.82
N ARG A 178 17.82 -9.55 7.92
CA ARG A 178 16.84 -8.46 7.93
C ARG A 178 17.32 -7.32 7.05
N GLU A 179 18.57 -6.88 7.20
CA GLU A 179 19.12 -5.76 6.42
C GLU A 179 19.10 -6.04 4.90
N ILE A 180 19.51 -7.24 4.47
CA ILE A 180 19.44 -7.68 3.07
C ILE A 180 17.99 -7.64 2.56
N GLY A 181 17.07 -8.25 3.31
CA GLY A 181 15.66 -8.30 2.92
C GLY A 181 15.02 -6.92 2.85
N GLU A 182 15.32 -6.04 3.81
CA GLU A 182 14.80 -4.67 3.81
C GLU A 182 15.40 -3.82 2.68
N ARG A 183 16.68 -4.00 2.34
CA ARG A 183 17.30 -3.28 1.19
C ARG A 183 16.61 -3.66 -0.11
N LEU A 184 16.48 -4.95 -0.38
CA LEU A 184 15.79 -5.44 -1.58
C LEU A 184 14.32 -4.97 -1.63
N GLU A 185 13.58 -5.03 -0.51
CA GLU A 185 12.20 -4.53 -0.48
C GLU A 185 12.12 -3.02 -0.71
N ARG A 186 13.03 -2.22 -0.13
CA ARG A 186 13.05 -0.76 -0.33
C ARG A 186 13.36 -0.40 -1.79
N HIS A 187 14.32 -1.07 -2.38
CA HIS A 187 14.73 -0.91 -3.77
C HIS A 187 13.55 -1.15 -4.73
N ILE A 188 12.95 -2.35 -4.68
CA ILE A 188 11.80 -2.71 -5.52
C ILE A 188 10.62 -1.73 -5.34
N ARG A 189 10.36 -1.31 -4.10
CA ARG A 189 9.28 -0.35 -3.83
C ARG A 189 9.56 1.03 -4.44
N TRP A 190 10.81 1.48 -4.45
CA TRP A 190 11.18 2.74 -5.08
C TRP A 190 11.06 2.64 -6.60
N GLU A 191 11.55 1.56 -7.21
CA GLU A 191 11.45 1.37 -8.65
C GLU A 191 10.01 1.42 -9.12
N GLU A 192 9.15 0.66 -8.45
CA GLU A 192 7.72 0.68 -8.70
C GLU A 192 7.15 2.09 -8.52
N ARG A 193 7.28 2.68 -7.34
CA ARG A 193 6.52 3.90 -7.00
C ARG A 193 7.07 5.16 -7.62
N SER A 194 8.32 5.15 -8.07
CA SER A 194 9.04 6.36 -8.47
C SER A 194 9.67 6.21 -9.85
N LEU A 195 10.51 5.21 -10.07
CA LEU A 195 11.25 5.07 -11.32
C LEU A 195 10.32 4.73 -12.50
N PHE A 196 9.48 3.70 -12.37
CA PHE A 196 8.57 3.28 -13.43
C PHE A 196 7.51 4.34 -13.73
N GLU A 197 7.01 4.99 -12.68
CA GLU A 197 6.14 6.16 -12.79
C GLU A 197 6.80 7.32 -13.56
N LEU A 198 8.07 7.59 -13.30
CA LEU A 198 8.82 8.63 -13.99
C LEU A 198 9.04 8.29 -15.47
N ILE A 199 9.43 7.06 -15.76
CA ILE A 199 9.63 6.56 -17.12
C ILE A 199 8.32 6.63 -17.91
N GLN A 200 7.22 6.13 -17.34
CA GLN A 200 5.90 6.15 -17.96
C GLN A 200 5.43 7.56 -18.31
N ARG A 201 5.71 8.55 -17.46
CA ARG A 201 5.33 9.95 -17.73
C ARG A 201 6.17 10.63 -18.82
N ARG A 202 7.39 10.16 -19.05
CA ARG A 202 8.36 10.81 -19.95
C ARG A 202 8.52 10.09 -21.29
N ALA A 203 8.25 8.79 -21.34
CA ALA A 203 8.42 8.00 -22.53
C ALA A 203 7.43 8.40 -23.62
N SER A 204 7.91 8.46 -24.85
CA SER A 204 7.05 8.55 -26.02
C SER A 204 6.39 7.19 -26.30
N GLU A 205 5.30 7.20 -27.06
CA GLU A 205 4.64 5.97 -27.54
C GLU A 205 5.63 5.05 -28.27
N GLU A 206 6.55 5.63 -29.06
CA GLU A 206 7.57 4.86 -29.79
C GLU A 206 8.56 4.20 -28.82
N SER A 207 9.04 4.93 -27.80
CA SER A 207 9.92 4.37 -26.78
C SER A 207 9.24 3.23 -26.01
N LEU A 208 7.97 3.39 -25.62
CA LEU A 208 7.21 2.35 -24.92
C LEU A 208 6.95 1.13 -25.80
N LYS A 209 6.67 1.33 -27.09
CA LYS A 209 6.52 0.24 -28.05
C LYS A 209 7.83 -0.53 -28.26
N ASN A 210 8.96 0.17 -28.32
CA ASN A 210 10.28 -0.46 -28.42
C ASN A 210 10.58 -1.28 -27.16
N LEU A 211 10.37 -0.70 -25.99
CA LEU A 211 10.51 -1.38 -24.71
C LEU A 211 9.62 -2.63 -24.64
N GLY A 212 8.36 -2.53 -25.06
CA GLY A 212 7.42 -3.65 -25.06
C GLY A 212 7.86 -4.82 -25.95
N ARG A 213 8.53 -4.54 -27.08
CA ARG A 213 9.10 -5.60 -27.94
C ARG A 213 10.27 -6.31 -27.26
N GLU A 214 11.16 -5.55 -26.65
CA GLU A 214 12.32 -6.08 -25.91
C GLU A 214 11.87 -6.92 -24.71
N THR A 215 10.93 -6.41 -23.91
CA THR A 215 10.45 -7.11 -22.72
C THR A 215 9.64 -8.35 -23.06
N ALA A 216 8.86 -8.34 -24.15
CA ALA A 216 8.20 -9.55 -24.65
C ALA A 216 9.21 -10.64 -25.08
N ALA A 217 10.33 -10.26 -25.69
CA ALA A 217 11.39 -11.20 -26.05
C ALA A 217 12.05 -11.83 -24.80
N ILE A 218 12.30 -11.02 -23.76
CA ILE A 218 12.79 -11.52 -22.47
C ILE A 218 11.81 -12.53 -21.88
N GLU A 219 10.52 -12.18 -21.80
CA GLU A 219 9.49 -13.07 -21.26
C GLU A 219 9.37 -14.39 -22.01
N ALA A 220 9.51 -14.37 -23.34
CA ALA A 220 9.50 -15.58 -24.16
C ALA A 220 10.73 -16.46 -23.91
N SER A 221 11.91 -15.85 -23.73
CA SER A 221 13.16 -16.58 -23.46
C SER A 221 13.26 -17.14 -22.03
N ARG A 222 12.54 -16.54 -21.08
CA ARG A 222 12.51 -16.93 -19.67
C ARG A 222 11.06 -17.18 -19.22
N PRO A 223 10.43 -18.29 -19.64
CA PRO A 223 9.08 -18.60 -19.21
C PRO A 223 9.05 -18.78 -17.69
N ARG A 224 8.61 -17.73 -16.99
CA ARG A 224 8.55 -17.63 -15.51
C ARG A 224 7.70 -18.71 -14.84
N ASN A 225 6.91 -19.44 -15.65
CA ASN A 225 6.06 -20.55 -15.22
C ASN A 225 6.69 -21.95 -15.42
N ALA A 226 7.86 -22.08 -16.03
CA ALA A 226 8.47 -23.39 -16.30
C ALA A 226 9.06 -24.05 -15.03
N CYS A 227 9.33 -23.30 -13.96
CA CYS A 227 9.88 -23.81 -12.70
C CYS A 227 8.83 -23.92 -11.59
N ARG A 228 7.61 -24.37 -11.92
CA ARG A 228 6.61 -24.85 -10.95
C ARG A 228 6.37 -26.35 -11.10
N THR A 229 7.42 -27.15 -11.23
CA THR A 229 7.29 -28.60 -11.04
C THR A 229 7.30 -28.86 -9.53
N PRO A 230 6.19 -29.36 -8.93
CA PRO A 230 6.24 -29.82 -7.54
C PRO A 230 7.26 -30.97 -7.43
N PRO A 231 7.95 -31.13 -6.29
CA PRO A 231 8.76 -32.32 -6.07
C PRO A 231 7.86 -33.54 -6.21
N GLN A 232 8.20 -34.43 -7.14
CA GLN A 232 7.49 -35.70 -7.28
C GLN A 232 7.90 -36.58 -6.09
N GLY A 233 6.88 -37.03 -5.34
CA GLY A 233 6.86 -38.28 -4.56
C GLY A 233 7.90 -38.43 -3.46
#